data_AF-A0A3D4V3D2-F1
#
_entry.id   AF-A0A3D4V3D2-F1
#
_cell.length_a   1.000
_cell.length_b   1.000
_cell.length_c   1.000
_cell.angle_alpha   90.00
_cell.angle_beta   90.00
_cell.angle_gamma   90.00
#
_symmetry.space_group_name_H-M   'P 1'
#
loop_
_entity.id
_entity.type
_entity.pdbx_description
1 polymer ?
#
loop_
_entity_poly.entity_id
_entity_poly.type
_entity_poly.pdbx_seq_one_letter_code
_entity_poly.pdbx_strand_id
1 'polypeptide(L)'
;MTPNYDKHPKSKIGLDYLGLESNKNVHWNLKPAELYEKAISRGEAFLTKDHALVVHTGKFTGRSPKDKFIVDQPSVHDDIDWGDVNQPISEEVFDKLFKKAQNYLSDKELFVKDLYCGADKETQLQVRVVSEVAYHGLFAHNMFIRPSNDELANHEPEFTVMAAPFLEADPAEDGTKSSTFIICNFEKKIILIGGTLYSGEVKKGIFGVMNYLLPKKGIMAMHCSANHDENGKTAVFFGLSGTGKTTLSADPE
;
A
#
# COMPACT_ATOMS: atom_id res chain seq x y z
N MET A 1 -0.36 -9.79 -31.43
CA MET A 1 0.06 -8.41 -31.07
C MET A 1 0.76 -8.50 -29.72
N THR A 2 1.93 -7.89 -29.56
CA THR A 2 2.57 -7.78 -28.24
C THR A 2 1.90 -6.63 -27.47
N PRO A 3 1.46 -6.84 -26.22
CA PRO A 3 0.92 -5.76 -25.40
C PRO A 3 1.97 -4.63 -25.25
N ASN A 4 1.52 -3.38 -25.33
CA ASN A 4 2.38 -2.23 -25.06
C ASN A 4 1.99 -1.63 -23.70
N TYR A 5 2.79 -1.96 -22.70
CA TYR A 5 2.62 -1.57 -21.30
C TYR A 5 3.03 -0.11 -21.00
N ASP A 6 3.66 0.59 -21.96
CA ASP A 6 4.20 1.95 -21.79
C ASP A 6 3.21 3.06 -22.19
N LYS A 7 1.97 2.71 -22.51
CA LYS A 7 0.95 3.65 -23.02
C LYS A 7 0.15 4.37 -21.94
N HIS A 8 0.33 4.02 -20.66
CA HIS A 8 -0.50 4.56 -19.59
C HIS A 8 0.03 5.90 -19.09
N PRO A 9 -0.86 6.81 -18.64
CA PRO A 9 -0.44 8.06 -18.03
C PRO A 9 0.50 7.82 -16.86
N LYS A 10 1.57 8.61 -16.84
CA LYS A 10 2.57 8.65 -15.77
C LYS A 10 2.53 10.04 -15.14
N SER A 11 2.56 10.07 -13.81
CA SER A 11 2.75 11.29 -13.03
C SER A 11 4.05 12.01 -13.41
N LYS A 12 4.07 13.34 -13.29
CA LYS A 12 5.28 14.16 -13.47
C LYS A 12 6.37 13.83 -12.45
N ILE A 13 5.98 13.29 -11.29
CA ILE A 13 6.91 12.88 -10.24
C ILE A 13 7.36 11.44 -10.54
N GLY A 14 8.65 11.27 -10.85
CA GLY A 14 9.29 9.99 -11.12
C GLY A 14 9.52 9.15 -9.86
N LEU A 15 10.50 8.25 -9.90
CA LEU A 15 10.90 7.44 -8.74
C LEU A 15 12.24 7.91 -8.14
N ASP A 16 12.67 9.13 -8.47
CA ASP A 16 13.96 9.71 -8.09
C ASP A 16 14.06 9.89 -6.58
N TYR A 17 12.97 10.30 -5.93
CA TYR A 17 12.89 10.40 -4.46
C TYR A 17 12.90 9.02 -3.77
N LEU A 18 12.65 7.94 -4.52
CA LEU A 18 12.84 6.58 -4.06
C LEU A 18 14.23 6.03 -4.40
N GLY A 19 15.10 6.77 -5.10
CA GLY A 19 16.40 6.28 -5.56
C GLY A 19 16.31 5.18 -6.63
N LEU A 20 15.23 5.18 -7.43
CA LEU A 20 14.93 4.19 -8.47
C LEU A 20 14.83 4.80 -9.88
N GLU A 21 15.34 6.02 -10.08
CA GLU A 21 15.32 6.74 -11.35
C GLU A 21 16.07 6.03 -12.49
N SER A 22 17.06 5.22 -12.15
CA SER A 22 17.85 4.45 -13.11
C SER A 22 17.19 3.15 -13.55
N ASN A 23 16.12 2.72 -12.88
CA ASN A 23 15.39 1.51 -13.25
C ASN A 23 14.58 1.76 -14.54
N LYS A 24 14.89 1.00 -15.59
CA LYS A 24 14.25 1.12 -16.91
C LYS A 24 13.04 0.19 -17.10
N ASN A 25 12.80 -0.73 -16.17
CA ASN A 25 11.76 -1.76 -16.27
C ASN A 25 10.59 -1.44 -15.35
N VAL A 26 9.96 -0.29 -15.56
CA VAL A 26 8.91 0.24 -14.69
C VAL A 26 7.60 0.38 -15.46
N HIS A 27 6.59 -0.37 -15.05
CA HIS A 27 5.25 -0.36 -15.64
C HIS A 27 4.33 0.55 -14.83
N TRP A 28 3.87 1.62 -15.47
CA TRP A 28 3.03 2.62 -14.81
C TRP A 28 1.56 2.33 -15.05
N ASN A 29 0.78 2.37 -13.98
CA ASN A 29 -0.68 2.43 -14.00
C ASN A 29 -1.41 1.36 -14.82
N LEU A 30 -0.77 0.20 -15.07
CA LEU A 30 -1.32 -0.91 -15.83
C LEU A 30 -2.78 -1.24 -15.47
N LYS A 31 -3.60 -1.51 -16.48
CA LYS A 31 -5.00 -1.89 -16.30
C LYS A 31 -5.11 -3.29 -15.70
N PRO A 32 -6.28 -3.65 -15.13
CA PRO A 32 -6.48 -4.97 -14.55
C PRO A 32 -6.10 -6.12 -15.48
N ALA A 33 -6.47 -6.09 -16.76
CA ALA A 33 -6.12 -7.14 -17.71
C ALA A 33 -4.60 -7.33 -17.87
N GLU A 34 -3.84 -6.24 -17.94
CA GLU A 34 -2.38 -6.27 -18.06
C GLU A 34 -1.71 -6.78 -16.78
N LEU A 35 -2.27 -6.43 -15.61
CA LEU A 35 -1.82 -6.94 -14.32
C LEU A 35 -2.13 -8.44 -14.17
N TYR A 36 -3.25 -8.92 -14.69
CA TYR A 36 -3.57 -10.35 -14.79
C TYR A 36 -2.52 -11.08 -15.64
N GLU A 37 -2.26 -10.57 -16.84
CA GLU A 37 -1.25 -11.14 -17.74
C GLU A 37 0.13 -11.22 -17.07
N LYS A 38 0.57 -10.12 -16.43
CA LYS A 38 1.85 -10.06 -15.72
C LYS A 38 1.89 -11.02 -14.55
N ALA A 39 0.87 -11.04 -13.69
CA ALA A 39 0.84 -11.93 -12.54
C ALA A 39 0.86 -13.41 -12.95
N ILE A 40 0.12 -13.80 -13.99
CA ILE A 40 0.09 -15.19 -14.48
C ILE A 40 1.42 -15.57 -15.16
N SER A 41 1.92 -14.73 -16.08
CA SER A 41 3.16 -15.03 -16.81
C SER A 41 4.39 -15.09 -15.91
N ARG A 42 4.36 -14.37 -14.79
CA ARG A 42 5.41 -14.38 -13.76
C ARG A 42 5.22 -15.49 -12.71
N GLY A 43 4.17 -16.30 -12.83
CA GLY A 43 3.87 -17.37 -11.86
C GLY A 43 3.47 -16.87 -10.47
N GLU A 44 3.09 -15.59 -10.35
CA GLU A 44 2.59 -15.00 -9.09
C GLU A 44 1.16 -15.44 -8.79
N ALA A 45 0.42 -15.86 -9.83
CA ALA A 45 -0.99 -16.15 -9.75
C ALA A 45 -1.46 -17.19 -10.78
N PHE A 46 -2.64 -17.75 -10.55
CA PHE A 46 -3.36 -18.60 -11.50
C PHE A 46 -4.84 -18.25 -11.54
N LEU A 47 -5.54 -18.70 -12.58
CA LEU A 47 -6.97 -18.44 -12.76
C LEU A 47 -7.82 -19.55 -12.17
N THR A 48 -8.91 -19.16 -11.52
CA THR A 48 -10.05 -20.06 -11.26
C THR A 48 -10.83 -20.35 -12.54
N LYS A 49 -11.76 -21.32 -12.47
CA LYS A 49 -12.73 -21.60 -13.54
C LYS A 49 -13.59 -20.38 -13.89
N ASP A 50 -13.80 -19.46 -12.95
CA ASP A 50 -14.62 -18.26 -13.08
C ASP A 50 -13.74 -17.02 -13.39
N HIS A 51 -12.49 -17.25 -13.79
CA HIS A 51 -11.51 -16.22 -14.18
C HIS A 51 -11.09 -15.25 -13.07
N ALA A 52 -11.45 -15.51 -11.81
CA ALA A 52 -10.84 -14.81 -10.68
C ALA A 52 -9.37 -15.20 -10.53
N LEU A 53 -8.52 -14.22 -10.23
CA LEU A 53 -7.10 -14.41 -9.96
C LEU A 53 -6.87 -14.95 -8.54
N VAL A 54 -6.18 -16.08 -8.42
CA VAL A 54 -5.77 -16.68 -7.15
C VAL A 54 -4.28 -16.46 -6.94
N VAL A 55 -3.91 -15.98 -5.76
CA VAL A 55 -2.52 -15.75 -5.33
C VAL A 55 -2.26 -16.52 -4.04
N HIS A 56 -1.04 -17.03 -3.89
CA HIS A 56 -0.59 -17.65 -2.65
C HIS A 56 0.47 -16.74 -2.01
N THR A 57 0.20 -16.27 -0.79
CA THR A 57 1.09 -15.34 -0.07
C THR A 57 2.16 -16.06 0.77
N GLY A 58 2.33 -17.36 0.57
CA GLY A 58 3.32 -18.19 1.25
C GLY A 58 3.07 -18.28 2.76
N LYS A 59 4.15 -18.13 3.54
CA LYS A 59 4.15 -18.24 5.01
C LYS A 59 3.17 -17.29 5.70
N PHE A 60 2.95 -16.11 5.12
CA PHE A 60 2.14 -15.05 5.72
C PHE A 60 0.76 -15.00 5.06
N THR A 61 -0.24 -15.61 5.69
CA THR A 61 -1.66 -15.60 5.23
C THR A 61 -2.49 -14.49 5.88
N GLY A 62 -1.85 -13.63 6.66
CA GLY A 62 -2.47 -12.56 7.42
C GLY A 62 -1.44 -11.49 7.77
N ARG A 63 -1.87 -10.54 8.62
CA ARG A 63 -0.99 -9.47 9.07
C ARG A 63 0.15 -9.98 9.94
N SER A 64 1.24 -9.21 9.99
CA SER A 64 2.37 -9.39 10.89
C SER A 64 2.49 -8.21 11.88
N PRO A 65 1.58 -8.06 12.88
CA PRO A 65 1.58 -6.88 13.75
C PRO A 65 2.89 -6.65 14.51
N LYS A 66 3.61 -7.73 14.83
CA LYS A 66 4.90 -7.65 15.55
C LYS A 66 6.04 -7.12 14.68
N ASP A 67 5.89 -7.13 13.36
CA ASP A 67 6.87 -6.66 12.39
C ASP A 67 6.51 -5.28 11.81
N LYS A 68 5.49 -4.63 12.38
CA LYS A 68 5.09 -3.27 12.03
C LYS A 68 5.74 -2.24 12.95
N PHE A 69 6.38 -1.24 12.36
CA PHE A 69 7.09 -0.17 13.05
C PHE A 69 6.70 1.20 12.51
N ILE A 70 6.87 2.23 13.34
CA ILE A 70 6.81 3.63 12.96
C ILE A 70 8.16 4.24 13.31
N VAL A 71 8.73 5.01 12.39
CA VAL A 71 10.01 5.67 12.65
C VAL A 71 9.80 6.74 13.72
N ASP A 72 10.59 6.69 14.79
CA ASP A 72 10.51 7.66 15.87
C ASP A 72 11.28 8.93 15.47
N GLN A 73 10.51 9.97 15.14
CA GLN A 73 11.00 11.24 14.61
C GLN A 73 10.45 12.38 15.45
N PRO A 74 11.22 13.48 15.69
CA PRO A 74 10.76 14.60 16.50
C PRO A 74 9.41 15.20 16.04
N SER A 75 9.13 15.17 14.73
CA SER A 75 7.90 15.73 14.15
C SER A 75 6.63 14.93 14.47
N VAL A 76 6.76 13.68 14.93
CA VAL A 76 5.62 12.80 15.25
C VAL A 76 5.71 12.19 16.65
N HIS A 77 6.84 12.34 17.35
CA HIS A 77 7.11 11.69 18.63
C HIS A 77 5.99 11.88 19.65
N ASP A 78 5.55 13.13 19.84
CA ASP A 78 4.52 13.49 20.82
C ASP A 78 3.09 13.18 20.34
N ASP A 79 2.90 12.88 19.05
CA ASP A 79 1.60 12.55 18.48
C ASP A 79 1.28 11.05 18.51
N ILE A 80 2.30 10.20 18.53
CA ILE A 80 2.14 8.75 18.41
C ILE A 80 1.97 8.11 19.79
N ASP A 81 0.93 7.28 19.92
CA ASP A 81 0.71 6.42 21.09
C ASP A 81 1.65 5.19 21.04
N TRP A 82 2.88 5.37 21.52
CA TRP A 82 3.94 4.35 21.47
C TRP A 82 3.62 3.12 22.33
N GLY A 83 3.86 1.92 21.80
CA GLY A 83 3.67 0.67 22.53
C GLY A 83 3.75 -0.57 21.63
N ASP A 84 3.12 -1.67 22.05
CA ASP A 84 3.15 -2.93 21.31
C ASP A 84 2.50 -2.84 19.92
N VAL A 85 1.58 -1.89 19.72
CA VAL A 85 0.90 -1.65 18.43
C VAL A 85 1.70 -0.70 17.54
N ASN A 86 2.14 0.43 18.09
CA ASN A 86 2.97 1.42 17.40
C ASN A 86 4.39 1.31 17.94
N GLN A 87 5.14 0.38 17.36
CA GLN A 87 6.49 0.07 17.81
C GLN A 87 7.47 1.08 17.21
N PRO A 88 8.32 1.74 18.01
CA PRO A 88 9.32 2.66 17.49
C PRO A 88 10.43 1.90 16.77
N ILE A 89 11.00 2.54 15.76
CA ILE A 89 12.27 2.14 15.12
C ILE A 89 13.06 3.41 14.80
N SER A 90 14.39 3.35 14.82
CA SER A 90 15.20 4.54 14.57
C SER A 90 15.22 4.92 13.08
N GLU A 91 15.45 6.22 12.81
CA GLU A 91 15.68 6.72 11.45
C GLU A 91 16.84 5.99 10.76
N GLU A 92 17.92 5.71 11.49
CA GLU A 92 19.10 5.01 10.99
C GLU A 92 18.76 3.60 10.47
N VAL A 93 17.94 2.85 11.23
CA VAL A 93 17.50 1.52 10.81
C VAL A 93 16.61 1.61 9.58
N PHE A 94 15.68 2.56 9.55
CA PHE A 94 14.86 2.80 8.36
C PHE A 94 15.73 3.11 7.14
N ASP A 95 16.68 4.03 7.26
CA ASP A 95 17.54 4.45 6.16
C ASP A 95 18.42 3.32 5.63
N LYS A 96 18.94 2.46 6.53
CA LYS A 96 19.67 1.26 6.13
C LYS A 96 18.80 0.30 5.32
N LEU A 97 17.60 -0.03 5.81
CA LEU A 97 16.67 -0.92 5.11
C LEU A 97 16.15 -0.31 3.81
N PHE A 98 15.89 1.00 3.82
CA PHE A 98 15.48 1.73 2.64
C PHE A 98 16.57 1.66 1.57
N LYS A 99 17.83 1.91 1.92
CA LYS A 99 18.96 1.77 1.00
C LYS A 99 19.12 0.34 0.49
N LYS A 100 18.95 -0.67 1.36
CA LYS A 100 18.94 -2.09 0.98
C LYS A 100 17.85 -2.37 -0.07
N ALA A 101 16.64 -1.84 0.15
CA ALA A 101 15.50 -1.99 -0.76
C ALA A 101 15.71 -1.26 -2.10
N GLN A 102 16.30 -0.06 -2.08
CA GLN A 102 16.67 0.67 -3.30
C GLN A 102 17.62 -0.15 -4.18
N ASN A 103 18.70 -0.65 -3.58
CA ASN A 103 19.67 -1.47 -4.29
C ASN A 103 19.02 -2.74 -4.85
N TYR A 104 18.21 -3.43 -4.03
CA TYR A 104 17.50 -4.65 -4.42
C TYR A 104 16.50 -4.44 -5.56
N LEU A 105 15.77 -3.31 -5.57
CA LEU A 105 14.76 -3.00 -6.59
C LEU A 105 15.32 -2.30 -7.84
N SER A 106 16.58 -1.90 -7.85
CA SER A 106 17.17 -1.06 -8.92
C SER A 106 17.17 -1.71 -10.31
N ASP A 107 17.18 -3.05 -10.38
CA ASP A 107 17.19 -3.83 -11.62
C ASP A 107 15.93 -4.69 -11.83
N LYS A 108 14.96 -4.59 -10.92
CA LYS A 108 13.73 -5.39 -10.96
C LYS A 108 12.71 -4.83 -11.93
N GLU A 109 11.82 -5.69 -12.42
CA GLU A 109 10.58 -5.24 -13.01
C GLU A 109 9.68 -4.66 -11.91
N LEU A 110 9.28 -3.41 -12.05
CA LEU A 110 8.45 -2.71 -11.07
C LEU A 110 7.07 -2.38 -11.65
N PHE A 111 6.06 -2.42 -10.79
CA PHE A 111 4.69 -2.04 -11.07
C PHE A 111 4.33 -0.85 -10.18
N VAL A 112 4.03 0.28 -10.81
CA VAL A 112 3.66 1.52 -10.13
C VAL A 112 2.17 1.76 -10.30
N LYS A 113 1.47 2.05 -9.21
CA LYS A 113 0.05 2.38 -9.20
C LYS A 113 -0.21 3.66 -8.43
N ASP A 114 -0.64 4.70 -9.13
CA ASP A 114 -1.06 5.98 -8.59
C ASP A 114 -2.58 5.97 -8.36
N LEU A 115 -2.99 6.27 -7.13
CA LEU A 115 -4.32 6.06 -6.58
C LEU A 115 -4.68 7.18 -5.60
N TYR A 116 -5.94 7.20 -5.14
CA TYR A 116 -6.39 8.04 -4.03
C TYR A 116 -6.90 7.20 -2.86
N CYS A 117 -6.70 7.70 -1.63
CA CYS A 117 -7.33 7.19 -0.42
C CYS A 117 -8.19 8.27 0.23
N GLY A 118 -9.50 8.00 0.38
CA GLY A 118 -10.50 8.99 0.78
C GLY A 118 -11.25 9.55 -0.43
N ALA A 119 -12.58 9.55 -0.38
CA ALA A 119 -13.42 9.92 -1.51
C ALA A 119 -13.70 11.42 -1.64
N ASP A 120 -13.57 12.15 -0.53
CA ASP A 120 -13.71 13.59 -0.50
C ASP A 120 -12.45 14.26 -1.06
N LYS A 121 -12.63 15.12 -2.08
CA LYS A 121 -11.54 15.77 -2.81
C LYS A 121 -10.70 16.72 -1.96
N GLU A 122 -11.24 17.26 -0.87
CA GLU A 122 -10.51 18.17 0.03
C GLU A 122 -9.57 17.43 0.99
N THR A 123 -9.85 16.14 1.22
CA THR A 123 -9.19 15.34 2.27
C THR A 123 -8.57 14.05 1.75
N GLN A 124 -8.78 13.72 0.47
CA GLN A 124 -8.16 12.58 -0.19
C GLN A 124 -6.63 12.67 -0.12
N LEU A 125 -6.00 11.52 0.05
CA LEU A 125 -4.56 11.35 0.03
C LEU A 125 -4.13 10.78 -1.32
N GLN A 126 -3.17 11.41 -1.98
CA GLN A 126 -2.55 10.89 -3.20
C GLN A 126 -1.55 9.77 -2.84
N VAL A 127 -1.90 8.53 -3.17
CA VAL A 127 -1.11 7.34 -2.82
C VAL A 127 -0.40 6.80 -4.05
N ARG A 128 0.90 6.51 -3.92
CA ARG A 128 1.65 5.69 -4.88
C ARG A 128 1.96 4.34 -4.27
N VAL A 129 1.75 3.27 -5.02
CA VAL A 129 2.23 1.92 -4.68
C VAL A 129 3.28 1.51 -5.70
N VAL A 130 4.47 1.13 -5.25
CA VAL A 130 5.58 0.61 -6.05
C VAL A 130 5.90 -0.79 -5.57
N SER A 131 5.84 -1.78 -6.46
CA SER A 131 6.16 -3.16 -6.09
C SER A 131 6.82 -3.94 -7.22
N GLU A 132 7.66 -4.92 -6.88
CA GLU A 132 8.18 -5.93 -7.82
C GLU A 132 7.14 -7.02 -8.19
N VAL A 133 5.97 -7.00 -7.56
CA VAL A 133 4.90 -7.99 -7.73
C VAL A 133 3.68 -7.37 -8.43
N ALA A 134 3.25 -7.96 -9.55
CA ALA A 134 2.18 -7.41 -10.37
C ALA A 134 0.83 -7.43 -9.66
N TYR A 135 0.49 -8.52 -8.96
CA TYR A 135 -0.82 -8.58 -8.29
C TYR A 135 -0.97 -7.57 -7.13
N HIS A 136 0.13 -7.02 -6.58
CA HIS A 136 0.04 -5.93 -5.60
C HIS A 136 -0.57 -4.67 -6.22
N GLY A 137 -0.22 -4.38 -7.49
CA GLY A 137 -0.85 -3.31 -8.27
C GLY A 137 -2.35 -3.56 -8.51
N LEU A 138 -2.75 -4.82 -8.74
CA LEU A 138 -4.16 -5.19 -8.91
C LEU A 138 -4.93 -5.09 -7.59
N PHE A 139 -4.33 -5.54 -6.49
CA PHE A 139 -4.89 -5.38 -5.15
C PHE A 139 -5.12 -3.91 -4.82
N ALA A 140 -4.12 -3.05 -5.07
CA ALA A 140 -4.23 -1.62 -4.85
C ALA A 140 -5.32 -0.99 -5.74
N HIS A 141 -5.41 -1.38 -7.01
CA HIS A 141 -6.48 -0.96 -7.92
C HIS A 141 -7.89 -1.28 -7.41
N ASN A 142 -8.05 -2.41 -6.72
CA ASN A 142 -9.34 -2.82 -6.18
C ASN A 142 -9.68 -2.14 -4.84
N MET A 143 -8.67 -1.82 -4.03
CA MET A 143 -8.87 -1.32 -2.67
C MET A 143 -8.92 0.21 -2.56
N PHE A 144 -8.28 0.92 -3.47
CA PHE A 144 -8.20 2.39 -3.46
C PHE A 144 -9.02 3.02 -4.58
N ILE A 145 -9.19 4.34 -4.52
CA ILE A 145 -9.95 5.10 -5.52
C ILE A 145 -9.07 5.32 -6.75
N ARG A 146 -9.69 5.13 -7.92
CA ARG A 146 -9.03 5.14 -9.23
C ARG A 146 -9.07 6.55 -9.82
N PRO A 147 -7.93 7.20 -10.06
CA PRO A 147 -7.88 8.47 -10.76
C PRO A 147 -8.24 8.27 -12.25
N SER A 148 -8.78 9.31 -12.87
CA SER A 148 -8.89 9.43 -14.33
C SER A 148 -7.51 9.60 -14.97
N ASN A 149 -7.43 9.48 -16.31
CA ASN A 149 -6.16 9.67 -17.02
C ASN A 149 -5.55 11.07 -16.81
N ASP A 150 -6.39 12.11 -16.74
CA ASP A 150 -5.95 13.49 -16.52
C ASP A 150 -5.48 13.70 -15.07
N GLU A 151 -6.16 13.09 -14.11
CA GLU A 151 -5.72 13.07 -12.71
C GLU A 151 -4.39 12.31 -12.55
N LEU A 152 -4.20 11.18 -13.24
CA LEU A 152 -2.92 10.43 -13.23
C LEU A 152 -1.76 11.27 -13.78
N ALA A 153 -1.98 12.04 -14.84
CA ALA A 153 -0.95 12.91 -15.44
C ALA A 153 -0.53 14.06 -14.50
N ASN A 154 -1.39 14.43 -13.55
CA ASN A 154 -1.15 15.49 -12.56
C ASN A 154 -1.03 14.94 -11.14
N HIS A 155 -0.92 13.63 -10.96
CA HIS A 155 -0.81 13.00 -9.66
C HIS A 155 0.53 13.36 -9.01
N GLU A 156 0.50 13.74 -7.74
CA GLU A 156 1.67 14.08 -6.93
C GLU A 156 1.61 13.26 -5.63
N PRO A 157 2.42 12.19 -5.51
CA PRO A 157 2.34 11.28 -4.36
C PRO A 157 2.57 12.00 -3.03
N GLU A 158 1.56 11.97 -2.16
CA GLU A 158 1.64 12.45 -0.78
C GLU A 158 2.04 11.35 0.20
N PHE A 159 1.85 10.09 -0.17
CA PHE A 159 2.39 8.95 0.55
C PHE A 159 2.69 7.80 -0.41
N THR A 160 3.80 7.12 -0.19
CA THR A 160 4.25 6.03 -1.07
C THR A 160 4.42 4.73 -0.31
N VAL A 161 3.87 3.65 -0.84
CA VAL A 161 4.18 2.29 -0.39
C VAL A 161 5.22 1.69 -1.33
N MET A 162 6.40 1.38 -0.81
CA MET A 162 7.47 0.69 -1.52
C MET A 162 7.54 -0.75 -1.00
N ALA A 163 7.07 -1.70 -1.80
CA ALA A 163 6.93 -3.10 -1.42
C ALA A 163 7.91 -4.00 -2.18
N ALA A 164 8.89 -4.53 -1.45
CA ALA A 164 9.84 -5.55 -1.89
C ALA A 164 9.58 -6.87 -1.13
N PRO A 165 8.44 -7.55 -1.38
CA PRO A 165 8.00 -8.69 -0.57
C PRO A 165 8.99 -9.86 -0.54
N PHE A 166 9.89 -9.97 -1.53
CA PHE A 166 10.93 -11.01 -1.57
C PHE A 166 12.25 -10.57 -0.92
N LEU A 167 12.39 -9.29 -0.54
CA LEU A 167 13.54 -8.81 0.22
C LEU A 167 13.33 -9.11 1.70
N GLU A 168 14.20 -9.93 2.26
CA GLU A 168 14.22 -10.25 3.68
C GLU A 168 15.23 -9.39 4.44
N ALA A 169 14.84 -8.93 5.63
CA ALA A 169 15.77 -8.33 6.58
C ALA A 169 16.62 -9.42 7.24
N ASP A 170 17.85 -9.08 7.59
CA ASP A 170 18.63 -9.83 8.57
C ASP A 170 18.39 -9.17 9.94
N PRO A 171 17.73 -9.84 10.91
CA PRO A 171 17.44 -9.23 12.21
C PRO A 171 18.68 -8.71 12.94
N ALA A 172 19.80 -9.43 12.86
CA ALA A 172 21.01 -9.08 13.58
C ALA A 172 21.72 -7.87 12.95
N GLU A 173 21.68 -7.75 11.62
CA GLU A 173 22.32 -6.64 10.93
C GLU A 173 21.39 -5.44 10.76
N ASP A 174 20.13 -5.67 10.42
CA ASP A 174 19.16 -4.64 10.01
C ASP A 174 18.32 -4.11 11.19
N GLY A 175 18.50 -4.60 12.41
CA GLY A 175 17.82 -4.07 13.60
C GLY A 175 16.31 -4.32 13.61
N THR A 176 15.86 -5.41 12.98
CA THR A 176 14.45 -5.82 12.91
C THR A 176 14.19 -7.01 13.84
N LYS A 177 12.92 -7.30 14.12
CA LYS A 177 12.53 -8.45 14.96
C LYS A 177 12.57 -9.78 14.22
N SER A 178 12.31 -9.76 12.92
CA SER A 178 12.29 -10.93 12.05
C SER A 178 12.73 -10.52 10.65
N SER A 179 12.74 -11.46 9.70
CA SER A 179 13.04 -11.14 8.30
C SER A 179 11.97 -10.27 7.62
N THR A 180 10.80 -10.11 8.25
CA THR A 180 9.70 -9.27 7.78
C THR A 180 9.77 -7.89 8.42
N PHE A 181 9.46 -6.85 7.64
CA PHE A 181 9.41 -5.47 8.13
C PHE A 181 8.34 -4.67 7.39
N ILE A 182 7.55 -3.92 8.15
CA ILE A 182 6.54 -2.97 7.66
C ILE A 182 6.78 -1.65 8.40
N ILE A 183 7.53 -0.73 7.81
CA ILE A 183 8.01 0.48 8.49
C ILE A 183 7.37 1.71 7.87
N CYS A 184 6.70 2.52 8.68
CA CYS A 184 6.13 3.81 8.27
C CYS A 184 7.02 4.97 8.71
N ASN A 185 7.52 5.74 7.75
CA ASN A 185 8.25 6.99 7.98
C ASN A 185 7.37 8.16 7.54
N PHE A 186 6.95 9.00 8.51
CA PHE A 186 6.00 10.09 8.24
C PHE A 186 6.68 11.32 7.61
N GLU A 187 7.94 11.62 7.95
CA GLU A 187 8.66 12.75 7.33
C GLU A 187 8.99 12.46 5.86
N LYS A 188 9.47 11.24 5.57
CA LYS A 188 9.75 10.82 4.19
C LYS A 188 8.49 10.41 3.43
N LYS A 189 7.35 10.27 4.12
CA LYS A 189 6.05 9.87 3.57
C LYS A 189 6.10 8.52 2.85
N ILE A 190 6.80 7.55 3.45
CA ILE A 190 7.05 6.23 2.88
C ILE A 190 6.60 5.13 3.84
N ILE A 191 5.89 4.13 3.32
CA ILE A 191 5.73 2.82 3.95
C ILE A 191 6.64 1.85 3.20
N LEU A 192 7.64 1.32 3.90
CA LEU A 192 8.55 0.31 3.37
C LEU A 192 8.08 -1.08 3.83
N ILE A 193 7.89 -2.00 2.89
CA ILE A 193 7.41 -3.36 3.16
C ILE A 193 8.39 -4.38 2.57
N GLY A 194 8.86 -5.32 3.38
CA GLY A 194 9.66 -6.46 2.94
C GLY A 194 9.39 -7.74 3.72
N GLY A 195 9.76 -8.87 3.13
CA GLY A 195 9.62 -10.21 3.71
C GLY A 195 8.19 -10.70 3.88
N THR A 196 7.21 -10.10 3.19
CA THR A 196 5.80 -10.56 3.21
C THR A 196 5.08 -10.27 1.91
N LEU A 197 4.41 -11.29 1.35
CA LEU A 197 3.55 -11.19 0.17
C LEU A 197 2.12 -10.76 0.50
N TYR A 198 1.78 -10.59 1.78
CA TYR A 198 0.41 -10.28 2.20
C TYR A 198 0.03 -8.82 1.88
N SER A 199 -0.68 -8.60 0.77
CA SER A 199 -1.06 -7.25 0.30
C SER A 199 -1.97 -6.48 1.26
N GLY A 200 -2.57 -7.16 2.26
CA GLY A 200 -3.30 -6.49 3.33
C GLY A 200 -2.47 -5.46 4.09
N GLU A 201 -1.14 -5.60 4.12
CA GLU A 201 -0.24 -4.61 4.72
C GLU A 201 -0.23 -3.28 3.96
N VAL A 202 -0.39 -3.28 2.63
CA VAL A 202 -0.53 -2.04 1.84
C VAL A 202 -1.79 -1.28 2.27
N LYS A 203 -2.93 -1.97 2.31
CA LYS A 203 -4.22 -1.39 2.72
C LYS A 203 -4.18 -0.87 4.15
N LYS A 204 -3.67 -1.69 5.08
CA LYS A 204 -3.68 -1.34 6.51
C LYS A 204 -2.59 -0.33 6.88
N GLY A 205 -1.49 -0.28 6.13
CA GLY A 205 -0.48 0.77 6.21
C GLY A 205 -1.08 2.13 5.88
N ILE A 206 -1.67 2.29 4.69
CA ILE A 206 -2.34 3.55 4.30
C ILE A 206 -3.51 3.89 5.23
N PHE A 207 -4.29 2.90 5.67
CA PHE A 207 -5.31 3.15 6.67
C PHE A 207 -4.71 3.71 7.98
N GLY A 208 -3.56 3.20 8.42
CA GLY A 208 -2.82 3.76 9.56
C GLY A 208 -2.42 5.22 9.34
N VAL A 209 -1.92 5.55 8.15
CA VAL A 209 -1.60 6.93 7.76
C VAL A 209 -2.84 7.83 7.82
N MET A 210 -3.99 7.39 7.31
CA MET A 210 -5.23 8.17 7.39
C MET A 210 -5.71 8.38 8.83
N ASN A 211 -5.54 7.38 9.70
CA ASN A 211 -5.86 7.52 11.13
C ASN A 211 -4.95 8.53 11.84
N TYR A 212 -3.78 8.85 11.29
CA TYR A 212 -2.90 9.89 11.80
C TYR A 212 -3.22 11.27 11.20
N LEU A 213 -3.40 11.34 9.87
CA LEU A 213 -3.56 12.61 9.15
C LEU A 213 -4.94 13.25 9.31
N LEU A 214 -6.02 12.47 9.30
CA LEU A 214 -7.38 13.03 9.36
C LEU A 214 -7.70 13.69 10.72
N PRO A 215 -7.35 13.11 11.89
CA PRO A 215 -7.62 13.75 13.16
C PRO A 215 -6.94 15.11 13.33
N LYS A 216 -5.75 15.30 12.73
CA LYS A 216 -5.07 16.61 12.71
C LYS A 216 -5.85 17.68 11.94
N LYS A 217 -6.77 17.27 11.06
CA LYS A 217 -7.71 18.15 10.35
C LYS A 217 -9.08 18.23 11.04
N GLY A 218 -9.22 17.70 12.25
CA GLY A 218 -10.50 17.64 12.97
C GLY A 218 -11.49 16.59 12.41
N ILE A 219 -11.01 15.63 11.61
CA ILE A 219 -11.84 14.62 10.97
C ILE A 219 -11.63 13.26 11.66
N MET A 220 -12.72 12.64 12.11
CA MET A 220 -12.67 11.33 12.74
C MET A 220 -12.44 10.23 11.69
N ALA A 221 -11.26 9.60 11.72
CA ALA A 221 -11.01 8.37 10.98
C ALA A 221 -11.69 7.19 11.68
N MET A 222 -12.41 6.34 10.94
CA MET A 222 -13.20 5.26 11.50
C MET A 222 -12.87 3.92 10.84
N HIS A 223 -12.75 2.86 11.65
CA HIS A 223 -12.71 1.48 11.16
C HIS A 223 -14.11 0.84 11.22
N CYS A 224 -14.95 1.23 10.27
CA CYS A 224 -16.35 0.82 10.19
C CYS A 224 -16.74 0.43 8.76
N SER A 225 -17.93 -0.14 8.60
CA SER A 225 -18.68 -0.06 7.35
C SER A 225 -19.77 1.01 7.49
N ALA A 226 -20.33 1.46 6.37
CA ALA A 226 -21.44 2.40 6.33
C ALA A 226 -22.33 2.12 5.11
N ASN A 227 -23.61 2.41 5.24
CA ASN A 227 -24.60 2.44 4.15
C ASN A 227 -25.57 3.60 4.38
N HIS A 228 -26.46 3.85 3.43
CA HIS A 228 -27.52 4.84 3.56
C HIS A 228 -28.81 4.34 2.90
N ASP A 229 -29.96 4.77 3.42
CA ASP A 229 -31.27 4.48 2.83
C ASP A 229 -31.59 5.43 1.65
N GLU A 230 -32.69 5.17 0.95
CA GLU A 230 -33.18 6.01 -0.16
C GLU A 230 -33.45 7.48 0.24
N ASN A 231 -33.59 7.77 1.54
CA ASN A 231 -33.79 9.11 2.09
C ASN A 231 -32.48 9.80 2.52
N GLY A 232 -31.33 9.15 2.30
CA GLY A 232 -30.01 9.64 2.68
C GLY A 232 -29.66 9.50 4.17
N LYS A 233 -30.43 8.73 4.96
CA LYS A 233 -30.08 8.45 6.35
C LYS A 233 -28.95 7.44 6.39
N THR A 234 -27.84 7.83 7.00
CA THR A 234 -26.61 7.04 7.06
C THR A 234 -26.52 6.24 8.35
N ALA A 235 -26.13 4.97 8.26
CA ALA A 235 -25.76 4.14 9.40
C ALA A 235 -24.26 3.78 9.34
N VAL A 236 -23.64 3.68 10.53
CA VAL A 236 -22.22 3.34 10.69
C VAL A 236 -22.08 2.14 11.62
N PHE A 237 -21.35 1.12 11.17
CA PHE A 237 -21.21 -0.15 11.87
C PHE A 237 -19.76 -0.37 12.31
N PHE A 238 -19.52 -0.32 13.61
CA PHE A 238 -18.22 -0.64 14.20
C PHE A 238 -18.12 -2.12 14.58
N GLY A 239 -16.89 -2.66 14.53
CA GLY A 239 -16.64 -4.05 14.88
C GLY A 239 -15.28 -4.56 14.41
N LEU A 240 -14.82 -5.68 14.96
CA LEU A 240 -13.58 -6.33 14.56
C LEU A 240 -13.76 -7.18 13.30
N SER A 241 -12.67 -7.73 12.75
CA SER A 241 -12.77 -8.64 11.60
C SER A 241 -13.61 -9.86 11.98
N GLY A 242 -14.56 -10.24 11.13
CA GLY A 242 -15.47 -11.37 11.37
C GLY A 242 -16.71 -11.07 12.23
N THR A 243 -16.88 -9.85 12.76
CA THR A 243 -18.04 -9.52 13.62
C THR A 243 -19.29 -9.04 12.86
N GLY A 244 -19.44 -9.38 11.58
CA GLY A 244 -20.64 -9.06 10.81
C GLY A 244 -20.71 -7.70 10.11
N LYS A 245 -19.72 -6.79 10.29
CA LYS A 245 -19.72 -5.45 9.64
C LYS A 245 -20.07 -5.48 8.14
N THR A 246 -19.39 -6.32 7.38
CA THR A 246 -19.57 -6.42 5.93
C THR A 246 -20.93 -7.00 5.56
N THR A 247 -21.38 -8.01 6.30
CA THR A 247 -22.68 -8.66 6.09
C THR A 247 -23.83 -7.70 6.39
N LEU A 248 -23.76 -6.97 7.50
CA LEU A 248 -24.81 -6.05 7.94
C LEU A 248 -24.87 -4.76 7.10
N SER A 249 -23.75 -4.32 6.52
CA SER A 249 -23.74 -3.13 5.66
C SER A 249 -24.14 -3.40 4.22
N ALA A 250 -24.16 -4.67 3.80
CA ALA A 250 -24.56 -5.08 2.46
C ALA A 250 -26.08 -5.36 2.42
N ASP A 251 -26.85 -4.40 2.91
CA ASP A 251 -28.31 -4.42 2.83
C ASP A 251 -28.72 -4.05 1.38
N PRO A 252 -29.55 -4.87 0.71
CA PRO A 252 -30.05 -4.54 -0.63
C PRO A 252 -31.04 -3.37 -0.65
N GLU A 253 -31.61 -3.00 0.50
CA GLU A 253 -32.54 -1.87 0.70
C GLU A 253 -31.84 -0.66 1.35
#